data_AF-A0A392Q7F6-F1
#
_entry.id   AF-A0A392Q7F6-F1
#
_cell.length_a   1.000
_cell.length_b   1.000
_cell.length_c   1.000
_cell.angle_alpha   90.00
_cell.angle_beta   90.00
_cell.angle_gamma   90.00
#
_symmetry.space_group_name_H-M   'P 1'
#
loop_
_entity.id
_entity.type
_entity.pdbx_description
1 polymer ?
#
loop_
_entity_poly.entity_id
_entity_poly.type
_entity_poly.pdbx_seq_one_letter_code
_entity_poly.pdbx_strand_id
1 'polypeptide(L)'
;SSRRDDDEQELQWAAIEKLPTYLRMTRGILNEAQGEQPVEIDINKLGPLQRKNLVERLVKISEQDNEKFLLKLRQRIDRYV
;
A
#
# COMPACT_ATOMS: atom_id res chain seq x y z
N SER A 1 -18.11 5.03 -11.34
CA SER A 1 -17.55 3.70 -11.04
C SER A 1 -16.64 3.75 -9.82
N SER A 2 -15.75 4.75 -9.72
CA SER A 2 -14.70 4.87 -8.66
C SER A 2 -15.10 4.67 -7.20
N ARG A 3 -16.32 5.09 -6.79
CA ARG A 3 -16.75 4.92 -5.38
C ARG A 3 -16.77 3.47 -4.92
N ARG A 4 -17.17 2.54 -5.80
CA ARG A 4 -17.22 1.11 -5.46
C ARG A 4 -15.81 0.53 -5.27
N ASP A 5 -14.86 0.97 -6.08
CA ASP A 5 -13.47 0.52 -6.02
C ASP A 5 -12.76 1.08 -4.76
N ASP A 6 -13.14 2.28 -4.32
CA ASP A 6 -12.66 2.87 -3.05
C ASP A 6 -13.26 2.13 -1.83
N ASP A 7 -14.57 1.83 -1.83
CA ASP A 7 -15.24 1.08 -0.76
C ASP A 7 -14.64 -0.33 -0.60
N GLU A 8 -14.32 -1.00 -1.71
CA GLU A 8 -13.68 -2.33 -1.71
C GLU A 8 -12.26 -2.28 -1.12
N GLN A 9 -11.49 -1.24 -1.43
CA GLN A 9 -10.17 -1.02 -0.83
C GLN A 9 -10.27 -0.74 0.67
N GLU A 10 -11.23 0.06 1.12
CA GLU A 10 -11.45 0.30 2.55
C GLU A 10 -11.76 -1.01 3.29
N LEU A 11 -12.56 -1.89 2.70
CA LEU A 11 -12.85 -3.22 3.26
C LEU A 11 -11.59 -4.10 3.35
N GLN A 12 -10.73 -4.09 2.31
CA GLN A 12 -9.46 -4.80 2.34
C GLN A 12 -8.52 -4.25 3.43
N TRP A 13 -8.42 -2.94 3.58
CA TRP A 13 -7.63 -2.32 4.66
C TRP A 13 -8.16 -2.69 6.05
N ALA A 14 -9.48 -2.67 6.24
CA ALA A 14 -10.11 -3.07 7.50
C ALA A 14 -9.84 -4.55 7.85
N ALA A 15 -9.72 -5.43 6.85
CA ALA A 15 -9.32 -6.82 7.07
C ALA A 15 -7.86 -6.92 7.54
N ILE A 16 -6.94 -6.16 6.93
CA ILE A 16 -5.53 -6.10 7.33
C ILE A 16 -5.37 -5.55 8.76
N GLU A 17 -6.17 -4.55 9.14
CA GLU A 17 -6.11 -3.95 10.48
C GLU A 17 -6.46 -4.92 11.60
N LYS A 18 -7.33 -5.89 11.32
CA LYS A 18 -7.74 -6.94 12.25
C LYS A 18 -6.69 -8.05 12.43
N LEU A 19 -5.63 -8.05 11.63
CA LEU A 19 -4.55 -9.02 11.76
C LEU A 19 -3.71 -8.74 13.01
N PRO A 20 -3.12 -9.79 13.63
CA PRO A 20 -2.07 -9.63 14.63
C PRO A 20 -0.95 -8.71 14.14
N THR A 21 -0.34 -7.92 15.04
CA THR A 21 0.67 -6.90 14.72
C THR A 21 1.75 -7.39 13.75
N TYR A 22 2.26 -8.60 13.97
CA TYR A 22 3.29 -9.19 13.12
C TYR A 22 2.84 -9.35 11.67
N LEU A 23 1.64 -9.88 11.43
CA LEU A 23 1.12 -10.07 10.08
C LEU A 23 0.78 -8.73 9.43
N ARG A 24 0.28 -7.78 10.20
CA ARG A 24 -0.02 -6.43 9.71
C ARG A 24 1.21 -5.69 9.17
N MET A 25 2.41 -5.98 9.69
CA MET A 25 3.65 -5.35 9.23
C MET A 25 4.07 -5.80 7.83
N THR A 26 3.64 -6.98 7.38
CA THR A 26 4.13 -7.58 6.13
C THR A 26 3.04 -7.65 5.06
N ARG A 27 1.79 -7.32 5.41
CA ARG A 27 0.65 -7.26 4.50
C ARG A 27 0.40 -5.85 4.00
N GLY A 28 0.07 -5.74 2.71
CA GLY A 28 -0.30 -4.48 2.08
C GLY A 28 -1.16 -4.71 0.84
N ILE A 29 -1.69 -3.64 0.27
CA ILE A 29 -2.50 -3.68 -0.95
C ILE A 29 -1.67 -3.06 -2.07
N LEU A 30 -1.54 -3.76 -3.19
CA LEU A 30 -0.79 -3.32 -4.36
C LEU A 30 -1.71 -3.21 -5.58
N ASN A 31 -1.59 -2.09 -6.29
CA ASN A 31 -2.26 -1.88 -7.56
C ASN A 31 -1.29 -2.29 -8.69
N GLU A 32 -1.56 -3.41 -9.37
CA GLU A 32 -0.65 -3.97 -10.38
C GLU A 32 -0.63 -3.15 -11.69
N ALA A 33 -1.74 -2.55 -12.12
CA ALA A 33 -1.80 -1.59 -13.21
C ALA A 33 -2.97 -0.59 -13.05
N GLN A 34 -2.99 0.44 -13.89
CA GLN A 34 -4.05 1.44 -13.87
C GLN A 34 -5.36 0.83 -14.37
N GLY A 35 -6.30 0.58 -13.45
CA GLY A 35 -7.58 -0.07 -13.72
C GLY A 35 -7.66 -1.55 -13.35
N GLU A 36 -6.59 -2.13 -12.80
CA GLU A 36 -6.62 -3.47 -12.22
C GLU A 36 -7.11 -3.43 -10.77
N GLN A 37 -7.72 -4.54 -10.35
CA GLN A 37 -8.21 -4.67 -8.97
C GLN A 37 -7.02 -4.67 -7.98
N PRO A 38 -7.13 -3.95 -6.86
CA PRO A 38 -6.14 -3.97 -5.79
C PRO A 38 -5.97 -5.38 -5.23
N VAL A 39 -4.72 -5.83 -5.11
CA VAL A 39 -4.40 -7.18 -4.62
C VAL A 39 -3.70 -7.09 -3.27
N GLU A 40 -4.18 -7.87 -2.30
CA GLU A 40 -3.45 -8.07 -1.03
C GLU A 40 -2.17 -8.86 -1.28
N ILE A 41 -1.04 -8.29 -0.87
CA ILE A 41 0.29 -8.90 -0.97
C ILE A 41 0.89 -9.18 0.40
N ASP A 42 1.73 -10.21 0.47
CA ASP A 42 2.63 -10.46 1.59
C ASP A 42 4.06 -10.18 1.13
N ILE A 43 4.67 -9.11 1.67
CA ILE A 43 5.99 -8.62 1.27
C ILE A 43 7.06 -9.72 1.40
N ASN A 44 6.92 -10.61 2.39
CA ASN A 44 7.86 -11.71 2.61
C ASN A 44 7.75 -12.81 1.55
N LYS A 45 6.58 -12.96 0.92
CA LYS A 45 6.31 -13.99 -0.09
C LYS A 45 6.60 -13.51 -1.51
N LEU A 46 6.94 -12.24 -1.71
CA LEU A 46 7.30 -11.72 -3.02
C LEU A 46 8.59 -12.35 -3.52
N GLY A 47 8.58 -12.82 -4.77
CA GLY A 47 9.78 -13.27 -5.47
C GLY A 47 10.75 -12.11 -5.78
N PRO A 48 12.01 -12.40 -6.15
CA PRO A 48 13.03 -11.37 -6.41
C PRO A 48 12.59 -10.31 -7.45
N LEU A 49 11.94 -10.76 -8.53
CA LEU A 49 11.45 -9.86 -9.58
C LEU A 49 10.29 -8.99 -9.10
N GLN A 50 9.35 -9.56 -8.33
CA GLN A 50 8.22 -8.81 -7.77
C GLN A 50 8.70 -7.75 -6.77
N ARG A 51 9.68 -8.08 -5.91
CA ARG A 51 10.29 -7.10 -5.00
C ARG A 51 10.99 -5.98 -5.77
N LYS A 52 11.76 -6.31 -6.81
CA LYS A 52 12.40 -5.31 -7.67
C LYS A 52 11.37 -4.39 -8.30
N ASN A 53 10.30 -4.93 -8.87
CA ASN A 53 9.22 -4.14 -9.48
C ASN A 53 8.50 -3.25 -8.45
N LEU A 54 8.27 -3.75 -7.24
CA LEU A 54 7.67 -2.98 -6.15
C LEU A 54 8.55 -1.78 -5.77
N VAL A 55 9.86 -2.00 -5.58
CA VAL A 55 10.83 -0.95 -5.27
C VAL A 55 10.95 0.04 -6.43
N GLU A 56 11.05 -0.45 -7.67
CA GLU A 56 11.09 0.41 -8.85
C GLU A 56 9.85 1.29 -8.95
N ARG A 57 8.65 0.77 -8.69
CA ARG A 57 7.43 1.60 -8.66
C ARG A 57 7.49 2.66 -7.56
N LEU A 58 7.87 2.29 -6.34
CA LEU A 58 8.00 3.24 -5.23
C LEU A 58 9.01 4.35 -5.53
N VAL A 59 10.10 4.03 -6.23
CA VAL A 59 11.15 5.00 -6.59
C VAL A 59 10.81 5.80 -7.85
N LYS A 60 10.06 5.23 -8.79
CA LYS A 60 9.73 5.81 -10.10
C LYS A 60 8.50 6.72 -10.07
N ILE A 61 7.66 6.59 -9.05
CA ILE A 61 6.62 7.58 -8.72
C ILE A 61 7.36 8.91 -8.43
N SER A 62 7.15 9.90 -9.28
CA SER A 62 7.93 11.15 -9.35
C SER A 62 7.86 11.97 -8.05
N GLU A 63 8.75 12.98 -7.95
CA GLU A 63 8.90 13.87 -6.78
C GLU A 63 7.58 14.41 -6.19
N GLN A 64 6.53 14.63 -7.01
CA GLN A 64 5.21 15.10 -6.57
C GLN A 64 4.45 14.10 -5.67
N ASP A 65 4.53 12.80 -5.95
CA ASP A 65 3.81 11.79 -5.15
C ASP A 65 4.64 11.35 -3.94
N ASN A 66 5.97 11.46 -4.00
CA ASN A 66 6.84 11.28 -2.84
C ASN A 66 6.62 12.39 -1.80
N GLU A 67 6.48 13.64 -2.22
CA GLU A 67 6.12 14.74 -1.33
C GLU A 67 4.81 14.42 -0.61
N LYS A 68 3.76 14.02 -1.35
CA LYS A 68 2.45 13.67 -0.80
C LYS A 68 2.51 12.45 0.14
N PHE A 69 3.30 11.43 -0.21
CA PHE A 69 3.54 10.26 0.62
C PHE A 69 4.23 10.66 1.94
N LEU A 70 5.32 11.42 1.86
CA LEU A 70 6.08 11.89 3.04
C LEU A 70 5.25 12.82 3.91
N LEU A 71 4.40 13.68 3.32
CA LEU A 71 3.45 14.53 4.06
C LEU A 71 2.45 13.69 4.85
N LYS A 72 1.84 12.68 4.21
CA LYS A 72 0.92 11.74 4.89
C LYS A 72 1.64 10.93 5.97
N LEU A 73 2.87 10.50 5.72
CA LEU A 73 3.68 9.78 6.69
C LEU A 73 3.98 10.65 7.91
N ARG A 74 4.40 11.90 7.71
CA ARG A 74 4.63 12.88 8.77
C ARG A 74 3.37 13.10 9.60
N GLN A 75 2.23 13.35 8.96
CA GLN A 75 0.93 13.51 9.64
C GLN A 75 0.54 12.30 10.49
N ARG A 76 0.94 11.09 10.09
CA ARG A 76 0.73 9.88 10.90
C ARG A 76 1.65 9.86 12.11
N ILE A 77 2.93 10.19 11.96
CA ILE A 77 3.90 10.24 13.08
C ILE A 77 3.46 11.30 14.11
N ASP A 78 3.16 12.52 13.65
CA ASP A 78 2.73 13.65 14.49
C ASP A 78 1.38 13.39 15.21
N ARG A 79 0.60 12.37 14.80
CA ARG A 79 -0.64 11.98 15.49
C ARG A 79 -0.38 11.08 16.72
N TYR A 80 0.76 10.39 16.74
CA TYR A 80 1.11 9.42 17.79
C TYR A 80 2.30 9.85 18.64
N VAL A 81 2.91 11.00 18.33
CA VAL A 81 3.92 11.72 19.12
C VAL A 81 3.25 12.96 19.72
#